data_AF-A0A3B4ZGB1-F1
#
_entry.id   AF-A0A3B4ZGB1-F1
#
_cell.length_a   1.000
_cell.length_b   1.000
_cell.length_c   1.000
_cell.angle_alpha   90.00
_cell.angle_beta   90.00
_cell.angle_gamma   90.00
#
_symmetry.space_group_name_H-M   'P 1'
#
loop_
_entity.id
_entity.type
_entity.pdbx_description
1 polymer ?
#
loop_
_entity_poly.entity_id
_entity_poly.type
_entity_poly.pdbx_seq_one_letter_code
_entity_poly.pdbx_strand_id
1 'polypeptide(L)'
;MGCLNKNLQCKFRLFYSLCLQLMFLLISWLFVLLEMSPSFRPEWVDCIQASDMCNQNPYCSSRYRVMRQCLVGKEKEAMLDNNRECQAALEVLLVSPLYDCRCKRGMKKELQCLQNYWTIHMGLTEDMEDSSPYEPVAPNRHPDAFRLASISSGFHCPDAERNCNPCLDAAKACNLNGSCKRQRSTYIATCSKEDPNKGETCSKKRCHKALRFTFKHFVG
;
A
#
# COMPACT_ATOMS: atom_id res chain seq x y z
N MET A 1 71.68 7.66 13.25
CA MET A 1 70.49 8.37 12.73
C MET A 1 69.25 7.64 13.21
N GLY A 2 68.47 8.12 14.18
CA GLY A 2 67.31 7.33 14.64
C GLY A 2 66.50 7.86 15.81
N CYS A 3 66.56 9.16 16.13
CA CYS A 3 65.72 9.76 17.17
C CYS A 3 65.09 11.05 16.66
N LEU A 4 64.36 10.98 15.55
CA LEU A 4 63.37 11.99 15.20
C LEU A 4 61.98 11.35 15.18
N ASN A 5 61.19 11.72 16.19
CA ASN A 5 59.76 11.97 16.05
C ASN A 5 58.73 10.85 16.26
N LYS A 6 58.88 10.04 17.33
CA LYS A 6 57.72 9.32 17.92
C LYS A 6 56.60 10.27 18.37
N ASN A 7 56.94 11.52 18.72
CA ASN A 7 56.00 12.55 19.17
C ASN A 7 55.08 13.06 18.04
N LEU A 8 55.61 13.22 16.81
CA LEU A 8 54.84 13.64 15.64
C LEU A 8 53.91 12.53 15.12
N GLN A 9 54.33 11.26 15.16
CA GLN A 9 53.43 10.14 14.82
C GLN A 9 52.27 9.99 15.82
N CYS A 10 52.50 10.18 17.12
CA CYS A 10 51.43 10.19 18.12
C CYS A 10 50.46 11.36 17.90
N LYS A 11 50.97 12.55 17.60
CA LYS A 11 50.13 13.73 17.29
C LYS A 11 49.28 13.51 16.03
N PHE A 12 49.84 12.87 15.00
CA PHE A 12 49.10 12.55 13.77
C PHE A 12 47.97 11.54 14.00
N ARG A 13 48.23 10.49 14.82
CA ARG A 13 47.19 9.52 15.22
C ARG A 13 46.10 10.14 16.08
N LEU A 14 46.46 10.99 17.05
CA LEU A 14 45.47 11.71 17.87
C LEU A 14 44.62 12.65 17.02
N PHE A 15 45.25 13.38 16.09
CA PHE A 15 44.56 14.31 15.20
C PHE A 15 43.61 13.58 14.25
N TYR A 16 44.04 12.46 13.66
CA TYR A 16 43.19 11.62 12.81
C TYR A 16 42.01 11.02 13.59
N SER A 17 42.23 10.53 14.82
CA SER A 17 41.16 10.00 15.67
C SER A 17 40.16 11.08 16.07
N LEU A 18 40.60 12.26 16.49
CA LEU A 18 39.72 13.38 16.82
C LEU A 18 38.89 13.82 15.60
N CYS A 19 39.52 13.86 14.42
CA CYS A 19 38.84 14.22 13.18
C CYS A 19 37.78 13.19 12.82
N LEU A 20 38.08 11.89 12.95
CA LEU A 20 37.11 10.82 12.71
C LEU A 20 35.92 10.92 13.67
N GLN A 21 36.16 11.16 14.96
CA GLN A 21 35.11 11.35 15.97
C GLN A 21 34.26 12.60 15.72
N LEU A 22 34.88 13.72 15.32
CA LEU A 22 34.16 14.93 14.92
C LEU A 22 33.29 14.69 13.67
N MET A 23 33.80 13.94 12.69
CA MET A 23 33.04 13.57 11.50
C MET A 23 31.84 12.66 11.86
N PHE A 24 32.02 11.67 12.73
CA PHE A 24 30.91 10.84 13.21
C PHE A 24 29.85 11.66 13.96
N LEU A 25 30.28 12.59 14.82
CA LEU A 25 29.36 13.47 15.53
C LEU A 25 28.61 14.41 14.56
N LEU A 26 29.30 14.96 13.55
CA LEU A 26 28.67 15.79 12.52
C LEU A 26 27.68 14.98 11.66
N ILE A 27 27.99 13.74 11.32
CA ILE A 27 27.07 12.85 10.58
C ILE A 27 25.86 12.50 11.42
N SER A 28 26.04 12.11 12.69
CA SER A 28 24.93 11.84 13.60
C SER A 28 24.07 13.09 13.83
N TRP A 29 24.70 14.27 13.95
CA TRP A 29 23.96 15.53 14.14
C TRP A 29 23.22 15.97 12.87
N LEU A 30 23.81 15.75 11.70
CA LEU A 30 23.14 15.92 10.41
C LEU A 30 21.95 14.97 10.27
N PHE A 31 22.08 13.72 10.73
CA PHE A 31 21.00 12.73 10.74
C PHE A 31 19.83 13.17 11.62
N VAL A 32 20.12 13.66 12.83
CA VAL A 32 19.12 14.22 13.75
C VAL A 32 18.46 15.49 13.18
N LEU A 33 19.22 16.36 12.51
CA LEU A 33 18.69 17.54 11.82
C LEU A 33 17.78 17.15 10.64
N LEU A 34 18.10 16.05 9.94
CA LEU A 34 17.28 15.50 8.86
C LEU A 34 15.95 14.95 9.40
N GLU A 35 15.97 14.28 10.57
CA GLU A 35 14.78 13.73 11.22
C GLU A 35 13.83 14.80 11.81
N MET A 36 14.35 15.95 12.26
CA MET A 36 13.53 17.02 12.85
C MET A 36 12.90 17.98 11.82
N SER A 37 13.12 17.75 10.53
CA SER A 37 12.49 18.53 9.46
C SER A 37 11.00 18.16 9.33
N PRO A 38 10.04 19.08 9.52
CA PRO A 38 8.60 18.78 9.46
C PRO A 38 8.10 18.37 8.06
N SER A 39 8.97 18.46 7.05
CA SER A 39 8.73 17.99 5.68
C SER A 39 9.13 16.52 5.45
N PHE A 40 9.75 15.84 6.43
CA PHE A 40 10.12 14.43 6.31
C PHE A 40 9.01 13.51 6.86
N ARG A 41 7.77 13.72 6.44
CA ARG A 41 6.95 12.52 6.21
C ARG A 41 7.52 11.93 4.94
N PRO A 42 8.05 10.69 4.91
CA PRO A 42 8.37 10.08 3.64
C PRO A 42 7.09 10.18 2.79
N GLU A 43 7.15 10.96 1.73
CA GLU A 43 6.09 10.96 0.73
C GLU A 43 6.09 9.54 0.18
N TRP A 44 5.18 8.72 0.70
CA TRP A 44 5.14 7.30 0.41
C TRP A 44 5.13 7.11 -1.10
N VAL A 45 6.16 6.42 -1.59
CA VAL A 45 6.28 6.11 -3.01
C VAL A 45 5.29 5.01 -3.33
N ASP A 46 4.42 5.24 -4.32
CA ASP A 46 3.51 4.19 -4.72
C ASP A 46 4.26 3.04 -5.41
N CYS A 47 3.67 1.84 -5.41
CA CYS A 47 4.33 0.66 -5.97
C CYS A 47 4.55 0.74 -7.49
N ILE A 48 3.97 1.72 -8.20
CA ILE A 48 4.26 1.97 -9.61
C ILE A 48 5.56 2.78 -9.69
N GLN A 49 5.65 3.88 -8.97
CA GLN A 49 6.85 4.72 -8.93
C GLN A 49 8.06 3.98 -8.35
N ALA A 50 7.88 3.21 -7.28
CA ALA A 50 8.94 2.37 -6.72
C ALA A 50 9.44 1.32 -7.72
N SER A 51 8.55 0.77 -8.55
CA SER A 51 8.94 -0.14 -9.64
C SER A 51 9.72 0.57 -10.73
N ASP A 52 9.35 1.79 -11.08
CA ASP A 52 10.08 2.58 -12.08
C ASP A 52 11.49 2.92 -11.60
N MET A 53 11.64 3.28 -10.33
CA MET A 53 12.95 3.51 -9.68
C MET A 53 13.80 2.24 -9.68
N CYS A 54 13.23 1.08 -9.33
CA CYS A 54 13.94 -0.19 -9.39
C CYS A 54 14.36 -0.56 -10.82
N ASN A 55 13.53 -0.24 -11.82
CA ASN A 55 13.84 -0.48 -13.23
C ASN A 55 15.01 0.37 -13.76
N GLN A 56 15.28 1.53 -13.15
CA GLN A 56 16.43 2.37 -13.49
C GLN A 56 17.75 1.80 -12.93
N ASN A 57 17.69 0.95 -11.89
CA ASN A 57 18.86 0.30 -11.31
C ASN A 57 19.02 -1.12 -11.90
N PRO A 58 20.09 -1.42 -12.67
CA PRO A 58 20.29 -2.74 -13.28
C PRO A 58 20.32 -3.88 -12.27
N TYR A 59 20.86 -3.64 -11.07
CA TYR A 59 20.93 -4.62 -10.00
C TYR A 59 19.54 -4.95 -9.44
N CYS A 60 18.73 -3.93 -9.16
CA CYS A 60 17.35 -4.11 -8.69
C CYS A 60 16.46 -4.71 -9.79
N SER A 61 16.51 -4.16 -11.01
CA SER A 61 15.68 -4.60 -12.13
C SER A 61 15.92 -6.07 -12.49
N SER A 62 17.17 -6.54 -12.45
CA SER A 62 17.49 -7.95 -12.68
C SER A 62 16.80 -8.85 -11.65
N ARG A 63 16.96 -8.56 -10.35
CA ARG A 63 16.32 -9.32 -9.27
C ARG A 63 14.80 -9.24 -9.32
N TYR A 64 14.26 -8.08 -9.67
CA TYR A 64 12.81 -7.89 -9.83
C TYR A 64 12.22 -8.75 -10.95
N ARG A 65 12.93 -8.91 -12.06
CA ARG A 65 12.52 -9.81 -13.16
C ARG A 65 12.58 -11.28 -12.76
N VAL A 66 13.65 -11.69 -12.08
CA VAL A 66 13.78 -13.06 -11.52
C VAL A 66 12.62 -13.34 -10.58
N MET A 67 12.34 -12.44 -9.64
CA MET A 67 11.22 -12.58 -8.72
C MET A 67 9.89 -12.74 -9.45
N ARG A 68 9.62 -11.94 -10.50
CA ARG A 68 8.40 -12.12 -11.31
C ARG A 68 8.29 -13.51 -11.94
N GLN A 69 9.40 -14.10 -12.38
CA GLN A 69 9.44 -15.44 -12.97
C GLN A 69 9.19 -16.54 -11.92
N CYS A 70 9.72 -16.38 -10.70
CA CYS A 70 9.48 -17.28 -9.58
C CYS A 70 7.98 -17.48 -9.27
N LEU A 71 7.16 -16.49 -9.62
CA LEU A 71 5.74 -16.44 -9.27
C LEU A 71 4.82 -16.98 -10.38
N VAL A 72 5.39 -17.44 -11.50
CA VAL A 72 4.65 -17.99 -12.65
C VAL A 72 4.47 -19.49 -12.44
N GLY A 73 3.45 -19.91 -11.69
CA GLY A 73 3.16 -21.32 -11.44
C GLY A 73 2.02 -21.58 -10.45
N LYS A 74 1.65 -22.85 -10.25
CA LYS A 74 0.66 -23.31 -9.26
C LYS A 74 1.25 -23.53 -7.86
N GLU A 75 2.57 -23.50 -7.71
CA GLU A 75 3.33 -23.87 -6.50
C GLU A 75 4.18 -22.70 -5.97
N LYS A 76 3.56 -21.53 -5.82
CA LYS A 76 4.26 -20.27 -5.51
C LYS A 76 5.02 -20.31 -4.19
N GLU A 77 4.43 -20.95 -3.19
CA GLU A 77 4.95 -21.06 -1.83
C GLU A 77 6.14 -22.04 -1.79
N ALA A 78 6.02 -23.19 -2.48
CA ALA A 78 7.10 -24.17 -2.58
C ALA A 78 8.30 -23.69 -3.42
N MET A 79 8.09 -22.73 -4.34
CA MET A 79 9.16 -22.17 -5.17
C MET A 79 10.06 -21.19 -4.42
N LEU A 80 9.55 -20.45 -3.43
CA LEU A 80 10.34 -19.50 -2.64
C LEU A 80 11.31 -20.19 -1.68
N ASP A 81 10.95 -21.38 -1.17
CA ASP A 81 11.82 -22.13 -0.25
C ASP A 81 12.84 -23.01 -0.97
N ASN A 82 12.49 -23.54 -2.15
CA ASN A 82 13.33 -24.50 -2.86
C ASN A 82 14.23 -23.87 -3.94
N ASN A 83 14.00 -22.61 -4.33
CA ASN A 83 14.77 -21.95 -5.38
C ASN A 83 15.67 -20.83 -4.82
N ARG A 84 16.98 -21.11 -4.79
CA ARG A 84 18.02 -20.17 -4.32
C ARG A 84 18.06 -18.87 -5.12
N GLU A 85 17.69 -18.87 -6.39
CA GLU A 85 17.66 -17.66 -7.21
C GLU A 85 16.52 -16.73 -6.80
N CYS A 86 15.38 -17.30 -6.40
CA CYS A 86 14.23 -16.56 -5.89
C CYS A 86 14.53 -15.96 -4.51
N GLN A 87 15.19 -16.72 -3.63
CA GLN A 87 15.64 -16.25 -2.32
C GLN A 87 16.63 -15.09 -2.45
N ALA A 88 17.66 -15.25 -3.28
CA ALA A 88 18.65 -14.20 -3.53
C ALA A 88 18.03 -12.96 -4.21
N ALA A 89 16.95 -13.13 -4.98
CA ALA A 89 16.19 -12.01 -5.52
C ALA A 89 15.37 -11.29 -4.43
N LEU A 90 14.78 -12.03 -3.48
CA LEU A 90 13.99 -11.46 -2.40
C LEU A 90 14.86 -10.56 -1.52
N GLU A 91 16.03 -11.02 -1.08
CA GLU A 91 16.94 -10.26 -0.21
C GLU A 91 17.26 -8.86 -0.75
N VAL A 92 17.48 -8.75 -2.06
CA VAL A 92 17.74 -7.47 -2.73
C VAL A 92 16.49 -6.59 -2.79
N LEU A 93 15.31 -7.18 -2.97
CA LEU A 93 14.06 -6.45 -3.07
C LEU A 93 13.58 -5.94 -1.70
N LEU A 94 13.88 -6.65 -0.61
CA LEU A 94 13.54 -6.25 0.77
C LEU A 94 14.23 -4.95 1.19
N VAL A 95 15.44 -4.69 0.71
CA VAL A 95 16.18 -3.44 0.99
C VAL A 95 15.91 -2.34 -0.04
N SER A 96 14.99 -2.57 -0.97
CA SER A 96 14.65 -1.60 -2.02
C SER A 96 13.41 -0.78 -1.64
N PRO A 97 13.20 0.41 -2.27
CA PRO A 97 11.99 1.21 -2.06
C PRO A 97 10.68 0.50 -2.41
N LEU A 98 10.75 -0.66 -3.08
CA LEU A 98 9.60 -1.47 -3.39
C LEU A 98 9.03 -2.23 -2.19
N TYR A 99 9.81 -2.48 -1.14
CA TYR A 99 9.33 -3.20 0.04
C TYR A 99 8.29 -2.37 0.81
N ASP A 100 8.59 -1.10 1.05
CA ASP A 100 7.69 -0.20 1.79
C ASP A 100 6.66 0.52 0.91
N CYS A 101 6.56 0.16 -0.37
CA CYS A 101 5.61 0.79 -1.27
C CYS A 101 4.16 0.49 -0.83
N ARG A 102 3.25 1.43 -1.09
CA ARG A 102 1.82 1.27 -0.80
C ARG A 102 0.97 1.75 -1.98
N CYS A 103 -0.25 1.24 -2.09
CA CYS A 103 -1.19 1.65 -3.12
C CYS A 103 -2.23 2.63 -2.58
N LYS A 104 -2.75 3.49 -3.47
CA LYS A 104 -3.85 4.40 -3.18
C LYS A 104 -5.15 3.84 -3.74
N ARG A 105 -6.19 3.79 -2.90
CA ARG A 105 -7.51 3.30 -3.32
C ARG A 105 -8.08 4.24 -4.39
N GLY A 106 -8.56 3.68 -5.50
CA GLY A 106 -9.13 4.47 -6.59
C GLY A 106 -8.12 5.14 -7.55
N MET A 107 -6.82 4.81 -7.47
CA MET A 107 -5.83 5.28 -8.45
C MET A 107 -6.08 4.70 -9.86
N LYS A 108 -5.75 5.44 -10.92
CA LYS A 108 -6.01 5.03 -12.33
C LYS A 108 -5.44 3.65 -12.69
N LYS A 109 -4.30 3.28 -12.08
CA LYS A 109 -3.56 2.04 -12.32
C LYS A 109 -3.52 1.14 -11.07
N GLU A 110 -4.59 1.12 -10.28
CA GLU A 110 -4.67 0.40 -9.00
C GLU A 110 -4.31 -1.09 -9.15
N LEU A 111 -4.81 -1.74 -10.20
CA LEU A 111 -4.48 -3.15 -10.47
C LEU A 111 -2.97 -3.37 -10.69
N GLN A 112 -2.32 -2.47 -11.42
CA GLN A 112 -0.87 -2.54 -11.67
C GLN A 112 -0.07 -2.30 -10.38
N CYS A 113 -0.51 -1.33 -9.56
CA CYS A 113 0.10 -1.08 -8.25
C CYS A 113 0.03 -2.33 -7.36
N LEU A 114 -1.15 -2.96 -7.26
CA LEU A 114 -1.34 -4.18 -6.49
C LEU A 114 -0.48 -5.34 -7.02
N GLN A 115 -0.40 -5.51 -8.35
CA GLN A 115 0.47 -6.52 -8.94
C GLN A 115 1.94 -6.31 -8.55
N ASN A 116 2.42 -5.07 -8.55
CA ASN A 116 3.78 -4.75 -8.13
C ASN A 116 3.99 -5.02 -6.63
N TYR A 117 3.04 -4.66 -5.77
CA TYR A 117 3.10 -4.91 -4.32
C TYR A 117 3.19 -6.41 -4.01
N TRP A 118 2.27 -7.21 -4.57
CA TRP A 118 2.22 -8.65 -4.35
C TRP A 118 3.39 -9.40 -4.98
N THR A 119 4.13 -8.80 -5.91
CA THR A 119 5.37 -9.40 -6.45
C THR A 119 6.43 -9.60 -5.37
N ILE A 120 6.39 -8.82 -4.28
CA ILE A 120 7.45 -8.78 -3.25
C ILE A 120 6.94 -9.31 -1.90
N HIS A 121 5.63 -9.26 -1.66
CA HIS A 121 5.01 -9.65 -0.39
C HIS A 121 4.42 -11.09 -0.41
N MET A 122 4.82 -11.94 -1.35
CA MET A 122 4.16 -13.25 -1.58
C MET A 122 4.60 -14.39 -0.64
N GLY A 123 5.69 -14.21 0.12
CA GLY A 123 6.28 -15.27 0.95
C GLY A 123 6.51 -14.90 2.42
N LEU A 124 6.01 -13.75 2.87
CA LEU A 124 6.16 -13.29 4.27
C LEU A 124 4.89 -13.53 5.10
N THR A 125 4.02 -14.42 4.63
CA THR A 125 2.64 -14.56 5.13
C THR A 125 2.50 -15.33 6.43
N GLU A 126 3.57 -15.95 6.96
CA GLU A 126 3.40 -16.75 8.18
C GLU A 126 3.49 -15.94 9.48
N ASP A 127 4.18 -14.78 9.52
CA ASP A 127 4.49 -14.13 10.82
C ASP A 127 4.17 -12.62 10.95
N MET A 128 3.56 -11.96 9.96
CA MET A 128 3.17 -10.54 10.09
C MET A 128 1.71 -10.31 9.68
N GLU A 129 0.84 -10.21 10.69
CA GLU A 129 -0.59 -9.91 10.62
C GLU A 129 -0.92 -8.49 10.06
N ASP A 130 -0.02 -7.79 9.36
CA ASP A 130 -0.26 -6.38 8.99
C ASP A 130 0.38 -5.89 7.67
N SER A 131 0.42 -6.73 6.63
CA SER A 131 0.81 -6.26 5.28
C SER A 131 -0.41 -5.84 4.46
N SER A 132 -1.03 -4.71 4.84
CA SER A 132 -2.07 -4.09 4.01
C SER A 132 -1.44 -3.44 2.76
N PRO A 133 -1.90 -3.77 1.54
CA PRO A 133 -1.35 -3.22 0.28
C PRO A 133 -1.70 -1.75 0.05
N TYR A 134 -2.61 -1.19 0.85
CA TYR A 134 -3.02 0.21 0.75
C TYR A 134 -2.37 1.04 1.86
N GLU A 135 -2.21 2.34 1.59
CA GLU A 135 -1.78 3.30 2.61
C GLU A 135 -2.64 3.13 3.88
N PRO A 136 -2.02 3.06 5.07
CA PRO A 136 -2.76 3.17 6.32
C PRO A 136 -3.57 4.46 6.26
N VAL A 137 -4.87 4.35 6.52
CA VAL A 137 -5.72 5.54 6.60
C VAL A 137 -5.13 6.42 7.70
N ALA A 138 -4.56 7.56 7.32
CA ALA A 138 -3.80 8.41 8.24
C ALA A 138 -4.64 8.68 9.50
N PRO A 139 -4.10 8.52 10.73
CA PRO A 139 -4.85 8.72 11.98
C PRO A 139 -5.50 10.11 12.10
N ASN A 140 -4.91 11.10 11.42
CA ASN A 140 -5.36 12.49 11.38
C ASN A 140 -6.17 12.88 10.13
N ARG A 141 -6.31 11.98 9.15
CA ARG A 141 -7.52 12.06 8.33
C ARG A 141 -8.58 11.50 9.25
N HIS A 142 -9.57 12.32 9.56
CA HIS A 142 -10.76 11.93 10.28
C HIS A 142 -11.81 11.57 9.22
N PRO A 143 -11.65 10.53 8.36
CA PRO A 143 -12.75 10.12 7.49
C PRO A 143 -13.92 9.69 8.37
N ASP A 144 -13.67 9.29 9.62
CA ASP A 144 -14.69 8.95 10.59
C ASP A 144 -15.43 10.19 11.13
N ALA A 145 -14.87 11.40 11.28
CA ALA A 145 -15.69 12.53 11.75
C ALA A 145 -16.71 12.96 10.70
N PHE A 146 -16.28 13.06 9.43
CA PHE A 146 -17.17 13.45 8.33
C PHE A 146 -18.11 12.31 7.89
N ARG A 147 -17.70 11.03 8.04
CA ARG A 147 -18.59 9.89 7.85
C ARG A 147 -19.54 9.68 9.02
N LEU A 148 -19.10 9.89 10.26
CA LEU A 148 -19.98 9.92 11.44
C LEU A 148 -20.94 11.10 11.37
N ALA A 149 -20.51 12.26 10.85
CA ALA A 149 -21.40 13.38 10.55
C ALA A 149 -22.40 13.01 9.44
N SER A 150 -22.00 12.30 8.39
CA SER A 150 -22.93 11.75 7.38
C SER A 150 -23.90 10.72 7.97
N ILE A 151 -23.46 9.92 8.95
CA ILE A 151 -24.31 9.00 9.72
C ILE A 151 -25.22 9.79 10.69
N SER A 152 -24.79 10.94 11.19
CA SER A 152 -25.57 11.78 12.09
C SER A 152 -26.56 12.69 11.37
N SER A 153 -26.25 13.14 10.14
CA SER A 153 -27.05 14.09 9.37
C SER A 153 -28.02 13.42 8.39
N GLY A 154 -27.84 12.12 8.11
CA GLY A 154 -28.70 11.33 7.23
C GLY A 154 -29.80 10.53 7.94
N PHE A 155 -29.79 10.51 9.27
CA PHE A 155 -30.67 9.67 10.11
C PHE A 155 -31.40 10.48 11.18
N HIS A 156 -32.04 11.59 10.79
CA HIS A 156 -33.02 12.23 11.68
C HIS A 156 -34.37 11.53 11.51
N CYS A 157 -34.71 10.65 12.45
CA CYS A 157 -36.09 10.25 12.69
C CYS A 157 -36.75 11.34 13.54
N PRO A 158 -37.74 12.08 13.02
CA PRO A 158 -38.32 13.20 13.75
C PRO A 158 -39.13 12.78 14.99
N ASP A 159 -39.54 11.51 15.10
CA ASP A 159 -40.49 11.10 16.14
C ASP A 159 -40.09 9.75 16.72
N ALA A 160 -39.84 9.71 18.03
CA ALA A 160 -39.53 8.51 18.82
C ALA A 160 -40.68 7.48 18.88
N GLU A 161 -41.78 7.72 18.16
CA GLU A 161 -43.02 6.94 18.20
C GLU A 161 -43.25 6.12 16.92
N ARG A 162 -42.45 6.32 15.86
CA ARG A 162 -42.50 5.47 14.66
C ARG A 162 -41.23 4.66 14.50
N ASN A 163 -41.42 3.35 14.33
CA ASN A 163 -40.40 2.34 14.11
C ASN A 163 -39.62 2.62 12.81
N CYS A 164 -38.64 3.52 12.85
CA CYS A 164 -37.76 3.83 11.73
C CYS A 164 -36.90 2.62 11.37
N ASN A 165 -36.81 2.29 10.08
CA ASN A 165 -35.86 1.31 9.58
C ASN A 165 -34.72 2.06 8.88
N PRO A 166 -33.52 2.13 9.49
CA PRO A 166 -32.36 2.81 8.90
C PRO A 166 -32.04 2.36 7.47
N CYS A 167 -32.23 1.08 7.15
CA CYS A 167 -32.01 0.56 5.80
C CYS A 167 -33.02 1.12 4.79
N LEU A 168 -34.27 1.32 5.21
CA LEU A 168 -35.33 1.88 4.38
C LEU A 168 -35.07 3.36 4.10
N ASP A 169 -34.60 4.10 5.09
CA ASP A 169 -34.30 5.53 4.93
C ASP A 169 -33.05 5.76 4.07
N ALA A 170 -32.01 4.94 4.24
CA ALA A 170 -30.87 4.92 3.32
C ALA A 170 -31.29 4.59 1.87
N ALA A 171 -32.22 3.65 1.68
CA ALA A 171 -32.74 3.32 0.36
C ALA A 171 -33.54 4.49 -0.26
N LYS A 172 -34.33 5.21 0.55
CA LYS A 172 -35.04 6.43 0.10
C LYS A 172 -34.06 7.54 -0.28
N ALA A 173 -33.05 7.81 0.55
CA ALA A 173 -32.03 8.80 0.26
C ALA A 173 -31.27 8.48 -1.05
N CYS A 174 -30.90 7.22 -1.26
CA CYS A 174 -30.30 6.77 -2.52
C CYS A 174 -31.24 6.96 -3.73
N ASN A 175 -32.55 6.73 -3.55
CA ASN A 175 -33.53 6.92 -4.62
C ASN A 175 -33.73 8.39 -5.01
N LEU A 176 -33.49 9.34 -4.09
CA LEU A 176 -33.54 10.78 -4.36
C LEU A 176 -32.25 11.29 -5.03
N ASN A 177 -31.12 10.60 -4.85
CA ASN A 177 -29.85 10.94 -5.50
C ASN A 177 -29.76 10.30 -6.90
N GLY A 178 -29.70 11.12 -7.95
CA GLY A 178 -29.66 10.63 -9.35
C GLY A 178 -28.48 9.70 -9.66
N SER A 179 -27.31 9.92 -9.06
CA SER A 179 -26.14 9.05 -9.23
C SER A 179 -26.34 7.72 -8.50
N CYS A 180 -26.77 7.75 -7.24
CA CYS A 180 -27.02 6.54 -6.44
C CYS A 180 -28.13 5.69 -7.05
N LYS A 181 -29.25 6.30 -7.45
CA LYS A 181 -30.34 5.64 -8.17
C LYS A 181 -29.84 4.95 -9.45
N ARG A 182 -29.03 5.63 -10.27
CA ARG A 182 -28.50 5.08 -11.52
C ARG A 182 -27.56 3.90 -11.28
N GLN A 183 -26.61 4.02 -10.36
CA GLN A 183 -25.69 2.93 -10.03
C GLN A 183 -26.43 1.75 -9.40
N ARG A 184 -27.41 2.03 -8.52
CA ARG A 184 -28.30 1.05 -7.91
C ARG A 184 -29.04 0.21 -8.95
N SER A 185 -29.75 0.86 -9.86
CA SER A 185 -30.46 0.17 -10.94
C SER A 185 -29.51 -0.67 -11.81
N THR A 186 -28.29 -0.18 -12.03
CA THR A 186 -27.30 -0.86 -12.88
C THR A 186 -26.83 -2.19 -12.27
N TYR A 187 -26.44 -2.20 -11.00
CA TYR A 187 -25.99 -3.45 -10.37
C TYR A 187 -27.16 -4.41 -10.15
N ILE A 188 -28.35 -3.93 -9.76
CA ILE A 188 -29.55 -4.77 -9.58
C ILE A 188 -29.91 -5.46 -10.89
N ALA A 189 -30.01 -4.70 -12.00
CA ALA A 189 -30.31 -5.28 -13.30
C ALA A 189 -29.25 -6.29 -13.78
N THR A 190 -28.01 -6.18 -13.31
CA THR A 190 -26.94 -7.14 -13.64
C THR A 190 -27.01 -8.40 -12.77
N CYS A 191 -27.38 -8.25 -11.50
CA CYS A 191 -27.43 -9.33 -10.51
C CYS A 191 -28.78 -10.06 -10.45
N SER A 192 -29.83 -9.51 -11.05
CA SER A 192 -31.19 -10.10 -11.06
C SER A 192 -31.61 -10.64 -12.42
N LYS A 193 -30.77 -10.50 -13.45
CA LYS A 193 -31.02 -11.13 -14.76
C LYS A 193 -30.66 -12.60 -14.69
N GLU A 194 -31.65 -13.46 -14.89
CA GLU A 194 -31.46 -14.90 -15.10
C GLU A 194 -30.48 -15.13 -16.25
N ASP A 195 -29.49 -16.00 -16.03
CA ASP A 195 -28.54 -16.36 -17.07
C ASP A 195 -29.13 -17.51 -17.90
N PRO A 196 -29.48 -17.28 -19.18
CA PRO A 196 -30.12 -18.31 -20.00
C PRO A 196 -29.21 -19.50 -20.31
N ASN A 197 -27.90 -19.43 -20.02
CA ASN A 197 -26.95 -20.47 -20.42
C ASN A 197 -26.56 -21.46 -19.30
N LYS A 198 -27.02 -21.30 -18.05
CA LYS A 198 -26.52 -22.13 -16.93
C LYS A 198 -27.53 -22.59 -15.87
N GLY A 199 -28.80 -22.20 -15.94
CA GLY A 199 -29.74 -22.48 -14.84
C GLY A 199 -29.36 -21.79 -13.52
N GLU A 200 -28.42 -20.84 -13.57
CA GLU A 200 -28.01 -19.99 -12.45
C GLU A 200 -28.86 -18.70 -12.47
N THR A 201 -29.33 -18.28 -11.30
CA THR A 201 -30.20 -17.09 -11.11
C THR A 201 -29.58 -15.80 -11.64
N CYS A 202 -28.24 -15.70 -11.74
CA CYS A 202 -27.55 -14.62 -12.46
C CYS A 202 -26.06 -14.94 -12.73
N SER A 203 -25.44 -14.16 -13.62
CA SER A 203 -23.98 -14.23 -13.87
C SER A 203 -23.16 -13.64 -12.71
N LYS A 204 -22.68 -14.49 -11.79
CA LYS A 204 -21.90 -14.11 -10.60
C LYS A 204 -20.72 -13.17 -10.91
N LYS A 205 -19.96 -13.45 -11.98
CA LYS A 205 -18.80 -12.65 -12.41
C LYS A 205 -19.20 -11.21 -12.78
N ARG A 206 -20.30 -11.04 -13.50
CA ARG A 206 -20.79 -9.72 -13.92
C ARG A 206 -21.39 -8.95 -12.74
N CYS A 207 -22.15 -9.64 -11.89
CA CYS A 207 -22.72 -9.05 -10.67
C CYS A 207 -21.62 -8.50 -9.74
N HIS A 208 -20.60 -9.30 -9.42
CA HIS A 208 -19.48 -8.87 -8.57
C HIS A 208 -18.73 -7.67 -9.15
N LYS A 209 -18.56 -7.61 -10.48
CA LYS A 209 -17.91 -6.46 -11.13
C LYS A 209 -18.74 -5.19 -10.97
N ALA A 210 -20.06 -5.26 -11.18
CA ALA A 210 -20.97 -4.12 -11.03
C ALA A 210 -21.03 -3.61 -9.58
N LEU A 211 -21.07 -4.53 -8.60
CA LEU A 211 -21.05 -4.18 -7.18
C LEU A 211 -19.75 -3.47 -6.78
N ARG A 212 -18.58 -4.03 -7.15
CA ARG A 212 -17.28 -3.40 -6.86
C ARG A 212 -17.18 -2.00 -7.44
N PHE A 213 -17.67 -1.79 -8.66
CA PHE A 213 -17.70 -0.47 -9.28
C PHE A 213 -18.60 0.50 -8.51
N THR A 214 -19.80 0.06 -8.13
CA THR A 214 -20.76 0.87 -7.37
C THR A 214 -20.18 1.32 -6.03
N PHE A 215 -19.61 0.40 -5.25
CA PHE A 215 -19.03 0.74 -3.94
C PHE A 215 -17.78 1.61 -4.05
N LYS A 216 -16.96 1.44 -5.10
CA LYS A 216 -15.83 2.35 -5.34
C LYS A 216 -16.28 3.79 -5.59
N HIS A 217 -17.42 3.99 -6.24
CA HIS A 217 -17.93 5.34 -6.53
C HIS A 217 -18.44 6.07 -5.28
N PHE A 218 -19.03 5.35 -4.31
CA PHE A 218 -19.63 5.98 -3.12
C PHE A 218 -18.76 5.92 -1.86
N VAL A 219 -17.80 4.99 -1.81
CA VAL A 219 -16.97 4.73 -0.62
C VAL A 219 -15.50 5.10 -0.84
N GLY A 220 -15.06 5.26 -2.09
CA GLY A 220 -13.74 5.82 -2.42
C GLY A 220 -13.77 7.35 -2.38
#